data_AF-A0A399I6F4-F1
#
_entry.id   AF-A0A399I6F4-F1
#
_cell.length_a   1.000
_cell.length_b   1.000
_cell.length_c   1.000
_cell.angle_alpha   90.00
_cell.angle_beta   90.00
_cell.angle_gamma   90.00
#
_symmetry.space_group_name_H-M   'P 1'
#
loop_
_entity.id
_entity.type
_entity.pdbx_description
1 polymer ?
#
loop_
_entity_poly.entity_id
_entity_poly.type
_entity_poly.pdbx_seq_one_letter_code
_entity_poly.pdbx_strand_id
1 'polypeptide(L)'
;MKKVIAIASMVLLSSGSAVAGDGYDRCVREEKALRAEVVDSCSGLRYLFNPSGCFTAQKAVKVYDNDRCRKIGDAEKVAVPSPSAAAPEKKAGAGAGPAQPESKPAVPRQESDVERLKAENARLEAEITRLKAEIEQLRNCTAQ
;
A
#
# COMPACT_ATOMS: atom_id res chain seq x y z
N MET A 1 -29.32 -10.94 -46.41
CA MET A 1 -30.44 -10.91 -45.43
C MET A 1 -29.92 -10.33 -44.12
N LYS A 2 -30.64 -9.31 -43.63
CA LYS A 2 -30.84 -8.81 -42.25
C LYS A 2 -29.71 -8.92 -41.19
N LYS A 3 -29.50 -7.74 -40.60
CA LYS A 3 -28.68 -7.30 -39.47
C LYS A 3 -28.87 -8.13 -38.17
N VAL A 4 -28.26 -7.60 -37.11
CA VAL A 4 -28.46 -7.80 -35.66
C VAL A 4 -27.50 -8.88 -35.08
N ILE A 5 -26.72 -8.69 -34.02
CA ILE A 5 -26.79 -7.78 -32.86
C ILE A 5 -25.36 -7.47 -32.37
N ALA A 6 -25.07 -6.18 -32.16
CA ALA A 6 -23.99 -5.73 -31.28
C ALA A 6 -24.41 -6.00 -29.84
N ILE A 7 -23.72 -6.92 -29.13
CA ILE A 7 -23.86 -7.05 -27.68
C ILE A 7 -22.67 -6.37 -27.05
N ALA A 8 -22.84 -5.07 -26.80
CA ALA A 8 -22.15 -4.37 -25.75
C ALA A 8 -22.64 -4.92 -24.40
N SER A 9 -21.85 -5.80 -23.79
CA SER A 9 -21.91 -6.09 -22.36
C SER A 9 -20.64 -5.47 -21.77
N MET A 10 -20.62 -4.17 -21.50
CA MET A 10 -21.05 -3.63 -20.19
C MET A 10 -20.50 -4.49 -19.03
N VAL A 11 -19.17 -4.57 -18.93
CA VAL A 11 -18.49 -4.84 -17.65
C VAL A 11 -18.42 -3.51 -16.88
N LEU A 12 -19.59 -3.03 -16.48
CA LEU A 12 -19.74 -2.13 -15.36
C LEU A 12 -20.50 -2.95 -14.33
N LEU A 13 -19.83 -3.28 -13.23
CA LEU A 13 -20.33 -3.37 -11.85
C LEU A 13 -19.36 -4.24 -11.04
N SER A 14 -18.25 -3.65 -10.64
CA SER A 14 -17.63 -3.96 -9.35
C SER A 14 -17.70 -2.71 -8.47
N SER A 15 -18.89 -2.12 -8.42
CA SER A 15 -19.29 -1.27 -7.30
C SER A 15 -19.31 -2.17 -6.07
N GLY A 16 -18.24 -2.09 -5.28
CA GLY A 16 -18.10 -2.83 -4.03
C GLY A 16 -19.33 -2.60 -3.17
N SER A 17 -20.15 -3.63 -3.04
CA SER A 17 -21.03 -3.74 -1.89
C SER A 17 -20.09 -3.92 -0.71
N ALA A 18 -19.81 -2.85 0.01
CA ALA A 18 -19.15 -2.92 1.31
C ALA A 18 -20.09 -3.69 2.23
N VAL A 19 -19.94 -5.02 2.24
CA VAL A 19 -20.42 -5.83 3.35
C VAL A 19 -19.68 -5.30 4.57
N ALA A 20 -20.42 -4.76 5.53
CA ALA A 20 -19.87 -4.25 6.78
C ALA A 20 -19.04 -5.36 7.43
N GLY A 21 -17.71 -5.17 7.51
CA GLY A 21 -16.76 -6.12 8.07
C GLY A 21 -15.78 -6.78 7.08
N ASP A 22 -15.91 -6.55 5.77
CA ASP A 22 -14.98 -7.11 4.75
C ASP A 22 -13.87 -6.12 4.33
N GLY A 23 -13.89 -4.87 4.80
CA GLY A 23 -12.91 -3.85 4.42
C GLY A 23 -11.49 -4.19 4.87
N TYR A 24 -11.34 -4.70 6.10
CA TYR A 24 -10.06 -5.20 6.61
C TYR A 24 -9.52 -6.39 5.77
N ASP A 25 -10.34 -7.42 5.57
CA ASP A 25 -9.92 -8.65 4.88
C ASP A 25 -9.61 -8.40 3.39
N ARG A 26 -10.40 -7.53 2.75
CA ARG A 26 -10.12 -7.06 1.40
C ARG A 26 -8.80 -6.31 1.32
N CYS A 27 -8.54 -5.40 2.26
CA CYS A 27 -7.29 -4.65 2.31
C CYS A 27 -6.07 -5.57 2.46
N VAL A 28 -6.15 -6.55 3.37
CA VAL A 28 -5.07 -7.54 3.57
C VAL A 28 -4.82 -8.38 2.33
N ARG A 29 -5.89 -8.77 1.61
CA ARG A 29 -5.77 -9.53 0.35
C ARG A 29 -5.09 -8.70 -0.73
N GLU A 30 -5.47 -7.43 -0.87
CA GLU A 30 -4.86 -6.50 -1.83
C GLU A 30 -3.38 -6.25 -1.50
N GLU A 31 -3.05 -6.02 -0.23
CA GLU A 31 -1.66 -5.86 0.23
C GLU A 31 -0.83 -7.12 -0.08
N LYS A 32 -1.35 -8.30 0.22
CA LYS A 32 -0.65 -9.57 -0.03
C LYS A 32 -0.39 -9.79 -1.52
N ALA A 33 -1.35 -9.44 -2.39
CA ALA A 33 -1.18 -9.52 -3.83
C ALA A 33 -0.07 -8.58 -4.33
N LEU A 34 -0.04 -7.33 -3.86
CA LEU A 34 1.00 -6.37 -4.21
C LEU A 34 2.38 -6.78 -3.68
N ARG A 35 2.45 -7.37 -2.48
CA ARG A 35 3.71 -7.92 -1.95
C ARG A 35 4.21 -9.09 -2.78
N ALA A 36 3.32 -9.95 -3.28
CA ALA A 36 3.71 -11.03 -4.20
C ALA A 36 4.24 -10.46 -5.53
N GLU A 37 3.62 -9.40 -6.06
CA GLU A 37 4.08 -8.69 -7.25
C GLU A 37 5.45 -8.02 -7.06
N VAL A 38 5.72 -7.47 -5.86
CA VAL A 38 7.05 -6.97 -5.49
C VAL A 38 8.06 -8.10 -5.52
N VAL A 39 7.76 -9.25 -4.92
CA VAL A 39 8.67 -10.40 -4.93
C VAL A 39 8.97 -10.86 -6.35
N ASP A 40 7.96 -10.94 -7.23
CA ASP A 40 8.16 -11.30 -8.64
C ASP A 40 8.98 -10.24 -9.41
N SER A 41 8.60 -8.96 -9.27
CA SER A 41 9.21 -7.86 -10.03
C SER A 41 10.62 -7.51 -9.57
N CYS A 42 10.93 -7.74 -8.28
CA CYS A 42 12.22 -7.44 -7.67
C CYS A 42 13.15 -8.66 -7.59
N SER A 43 12.78 -9.81 -8.16
CA SER A 43 13.63 -11.01 -8.13
C SER A 43 14.04 -11.51 -9.52
N GLY A 44 15.15 -12.24 -9.54
CA GLY A 44 15.65 -12.95 -10.71
C GLY A 44 15.95 -12.05 -11.92
N LEU A 45 15.68 -12.59 -13.11
CA LEU A 45 15.92 -11.92 -14.38
C LEU A 45 14.99 -10.72 -14.60
N ARG A 46 13.84 -10.68 -13.93
CA ARG A 46 12.83 -9.63 -14.10
C ARG A 46 13.33 -8.28 -13.60
N TYR A 47 14.01 -8.27 -12.45
CA TYR A 47 14.72 -7.09 -11.97
C TYR A 47 15.89 -6.68 -12.87
N LEU A 48 16.62 -7.66 -13.42
CA LEU A 48 17.77 -7.39 -14.28
C LEU A 48 17.37 -6.72 -15.61
N PHE A 49 16.27 -7.18 -16.22
CA PHE A 49 15.77 -6.63 -17.48
C PHE A 49 14.81 -5.45 -17.29
N ASN A 50 14.22 -5.28 -16.10
CA ASN A 50 13.29 -4.20 -15.80
C ASN A 50 13.32 -3.79 -14.31
N PRO A 51 14.35 -3.04 -13.88
CA PRO A 51 14.47 -2.59 -12.50
C PRO A 51 13.36 -1.58 -12.12
N SER A 52 12.85 -0.79 -13.07
CA SER A 52 11.80 0.21 -12.80
C SER A 52 10.46 -0.42 -12.42
N GLY A 53 10.17 -1.63 -12.91
CA GLY A 53 9.03 -2.45 -12.48
C GLY A 53 9.04 -2.75 -10.99
N CYS A 54 10.20 -3.13 -10.45
CA CYS A 54 10.39 -3.34 -9.01
C CYS A 54 10.12 -2.07 -8.20
N PHE A 55 10.67 -0.92 -8.60
CA PHE A 55 10.43 0.35 -7.90
C PHE A 55 8.95 0.76 -7.93
N THR A 56 8.26 0.50 -9.03
CA THR A 56 6.82 0.78 -9.17
C THR A 56 5.99 -0.10 -8.24
N ALA A 57 6.29 -1.41 -8.21
CA ALA A 57 5.64 -2.34 -7.30
C ALA A 57 5.90 -2.00 -5.82
N GLN A 58 7.14 -1.62 -5.47
CA GLN A 58 7.46 -1.18 -4.11
C GLN A 58 6.69 0.08 -3.70
N LYS A 59 6.53 1.03 -4.61
CA LYS A 59 5.74 2.24 -4.36
C LYS A 59 4.26 1.92 -4.14
N ALA A 60 3.72 0.91 -4.83
CA ALA A 60 2.35 0.47 -4.65
C ALA A 60 2.13 -0.17 -3.27
N VAL A 61 3.08 -0.98 -2.77
CA VAL A 61 3.00 -1.56 -1.41
C VAL A 61 3.12 -0.50 -0.33
N LYS A 62 3.93 0.55 -0.51
CA LYS A 62 4.07 1.63 0.48
C LYS A 62 2.76 2.34 0.83
N VAL A 63 1.77 2.31 -0.07
CA VAL A 63 0.43 2.86 0.20
C VAL A 63 -0.28 2.10 1.33
N TYR A 64 0.12 0.86 1.62
CA TYR A 64 -0.43 0.01 2.68
C TYR A 64 0.41 0.03 3.97
N ASP A 65 1.56 0.69 3.98
CA ASP A 65 2.37 0.88 5.19
C ASP A 65 1.61 1.70 6.26
N ASN A 66 2.12 1.69 7.49
CA ASN A 66 1.52 2.34 8.66
C ASN A 66 0.16 1.77 9.07
N ASP A 67 0.05 0.44 9.09
CA ASP A 67 -1.13 -0.28 9.57
C ASP A 67 -2.43 0.15 8.89
N ARG A 68 -2.39 0.48 7.58
CA ARG A 68 -3.55 1.02 6.85
C ARG A 68 -4.75 0.09 6.90
N CYS A 69 -4.55 -1.21 6.72
CA CYS A 69 -5.63 -2.18 6.84
C CYS A 69 -6.22 -2.19 8.25
N ARG A 70 -5.37 -2.12 9.29
CA ARG A 70 -5.82 -2.07 10.69
C ARG A 70 -6.71 -0.86 10.96
N LYS A 71 -6.34 0.32 10.44
CA LYS A 71 -7.16 1.54 10.53
C LYS A 71 -8.52 1.39 9.86
N ILE A 72 -8.61 0.64 8.76
CA ILE A 72 -9.89 0.31 8.11
C ILE A 72 -10.73 -0.58 9.03
N GLY A 73 -10.13 -1.64 9.59
CA GLY A 73 -10.82 -2.52 10.54
C GLY A 73 -11.31 -1.79 11.80
N ASP A 74 -10.52 -0.85 12.33
CA ASP A 74 -10.91 -0.04 13.49
C ASP A 74 -12.03 0.95 13.15
N ALA A 75 -11.99 1.57 11.96
CA ALA A 75 -13.07 2.43 11.47
C ALA A 75 -14.38 1.64 11.22
N GLU A 76 -14.27 0.41 10.71
CA GLU A 76 -15.41 -0.50 10.53
C GLU A 76 -16.02 -0.91 11.88
N LYS A 77 -15.20 -1.20 12.90
CA LYS A 77 -15.67 -1.50 14.27
C LYS A 77 -16.45 -0.33 14.90
N VAL A 78 -16.02 0.90 14.64
CA VAL A 78 -16.72 2.12 15.11
C VAL A 78 -17.99 2.37 14.30
N ALA A 79 -18.03 1.94 13.04
CA ALA A 79 -19.18 2.05 12.15
C ALA A 79 -20.21 0.93 12.28
N VAL A 80 -20.13 0.06 13.31
CA VAL A 80 -21.19 -0.89 13.67
C VAL A 80 -22.13 -0.25 14.69
N PRO A 81 -23.23 0.43 14.28
CA PRO A 81 -24.40 0.51 15.13
C PRO A 81 -25.05 -0.88 15.18
N SER A 82 -25.34 -1.30 16.41
CA SER A 82 -26.19 -2.44 16.78
C SER A 82 -27.39 -2.62 15.83
N PRO A 83 -27.78 -3.86 15.45
CA PRO A 83 -28.92 -4.07 14.56
C PRO A 83 -30.20 -3.88 15.38
N SER A 84 -30.75 -2.67 15.38
CA SER A 84 -32.15 -2.50 15.70
C SER A 84 -32.73 -1.28 15.00
N ALA A 85 -33.92 -1.51 14.44
CA ALA A 85 -34.86 -0.55 13.88
C ALA A 85 -34.52 0.02 12.49
N ALA A 86 -35.08 -0.65 11.48
CA ALA A 86 -36.00 -0.08 10.48
C ALA A 86 -35.81 1.40 10.08
N ALA A 87 -35.56 1.59 8.79
CA ALA A 87 -35.78 2.84 8.05
C ALA A 87 -37.20 3.40 8.29
N PRO A 88 -37.43 4.72 8.10
CA PRO A 88 -37.49 5.26 6.73
C PRO A 88 -36.83 6.63 6.53
N GLU A 89 -36.20 6.76 5.36
CA GLU A 89 -36.39 7.80 4.36
C GLU A 89 -36.79 9.25 4.76
N LYS A 90 -35.96 10.19 4.26
CA LYS A 90 -36.30 11.44 3.53
C LYS A 90 -35.84 12.78 4.15
N LYS A 91 -35.03 13.44 3.31
CA LYS A 91 -35.09 14.83 2.80
C LYS A 91 -33.92 15.74 3.15
N ALA A 92 -33.18 16.03 2.08
CA ALA A 92 -32.62 17.31 1.65
C ALA A 92 -32.78 18.52 2.58
N GLY A 93 -31.65 19.12 2.90
CA GLY A 93 -31.53 20.51 3.34
C GLY A 93 -30.23 21.09 2.80
N ALA A 94 -30.35 22.03 1.86
CA ALA A 94 -29.24 22.81 1.31
C ALA A 94 -28.70 23.78 2.38
N GLY A 95 -27.38 23.93 2.43
CA GLY A 95 -26.70 24.93 3.25
C GLY A 95 -25.33 25.23 2.65
N ALA A 96 -25.22 26.40 2.02
CA ALA A 96 -23.99 26.94 1.44
C ALA A 96 -23.06 27.48 2.54
N GLY A 97 -21.75 27.38 2.31
CA GLY A 97 -20.73 28.08 3.08
C GLY A 97 -19.36 27.38 3.06
N PRO A 98 -18.32 27.95 2.42
CA PRO A 98 -16.98 27.38 2.41
C PRO A 98 -16.22 27.82 3.67
N ALA A 99 -15.64 26.87 4.41
CA ALA A 99 -14.63 27.18 5.42
C ALA A 99 -13.78 25.94 5.72
N GLN A 100 -12.61 25.87 5.08
CA GLN A 100 -11.45 25.28 5.74
C GLN A 100 -11.19 26.01 7.06
N PRO A 101 -10.64 25.31 8.06
CA PRO A 101 -9.48 25.89 8.71
C PRO A 101 -8.30 24.90 8.72
N GLU A 102 -7.23 25.39 8.10
CA GLU A 102 -5.86 25.32 8.59
C GLU A 102 -5.16 23.95 8.64
N SER A 103 -4.65 23.59 7.47
CA SER A 103 -3.32 23.03 7.33
C SER A 103 -2.26 23.83 8.12
N LYS A 104 -1.67 23.21 9.15
CA LYS A 104 -0.33 23.51 9.68
C LYS A 104 0.49 22.21 9.71
N PRO A 105 1.82 22.29 9.53
CA PRO A 105 2.53 21.47 8.55
C PRO A 105 2.81 20.05 9.04
N ALA A 106 2.46 19.06 8.23
CA ALA A 106 2.87 17.65 8.39
C ALA A 106 4.36 17.40 8.02
N VAL A 107 5.18 18.46 8.03
CA VAL A 107 6.59 18.46 7.59
C VAL A 107 7.58 17.96 8.66
N PRO A 108 7.46 18.28 9.98
CA PRO A 108 8.51 17.97 10.95
C PRO A 108 8.75 16.47 11.16
N ARG A 109 7.69 15.66 10.98
CA ARG A 109 7.75 14.21 11.22
C ARG A 109 8.42 13.46 10.07
N GLN A 110 8.24 13.93 8.83
CA GLN A 110 8.83 13.31 7.65
C GLN A 110 10.34 13.59 7.57
N GLU A 111 10.78 14.80 7.94
CA GLU A 111 12.21 15.14 8.00
C GLU A 111 12.95 14.26 9.03
N SER A 112 12.33 14.00 10.19
CA SER A 112 12.88 13.10 11.21
C SER A 112 13.02 11.65 10.72
N ASP A 113 12.09 11.16 9.90
CA ASP A 113 12.15 9.81 9.34
C ASP A 113 13.24 9.70 8.24
N VAL A 114 13.43 10.75 7.43
CA VAL A 114 14.49 10.80 6.41
C VAL A 114 15.88 10.81 7.06
N GLU A 115 16.09 11.61 8.09
CA GLU A 115 17.34 11.64 8.86
C GLU A 115 17.63 10.28 9.51
N ARG A 116 16.62 9.63 10.10
CA ARG A 116 16.76 8.28 10.68
C ARG A 116 17.15 7.25 9.63
N LEU A 117 16.49 7.23 8.48
CA LEU A 117 16.78 6.30 7.39
C LEU A 117 18.17 6.53 6.79
N LYS A 118 18.61 7.79 6.71
CA LYS A 118 19.95 8.14 6.24
C LYS A 118 21.04 7.63 7.20
N ALA A 119 20.83 7.78 8.52
CA ALA A 119 21.73 7.24 9.53
C ALA A 119 21.79 5.70 9.50
N GLU A 120 20.64 5.05 9.30
CA GLU A 120 20.57 3.59 9.18
C GLU A 120 21.27 3.08 7.92
N ASN A 121 21.08 3.74 6.78
CA ASN A 121 21.81 3.42 5.54
C ASN A 121 23.33 3.55 5.72
N ALA A 122 23.81 4.64 6.34
CA ALA A 122 25.24 4.82 6.59
C ALA A 122 25.82 3.72 7.49
N ARG A 123 25.07 3.27 8.50
CA ARG A 123 25.45 2.16 9.37
C ARG A 123 25.51 0.83 8.59
N LEU A 124 24.52 0.55 7.74
CA LEU A 124 24.48 -0.66 6.93
C LEU A 124 25.61 -0.70 5.90
N GLU A 125 25.94 0.42 5.27
CA GLU A 125 27.08 0.52 4.34
C GLU A 125 28.42 0.24 5.02
N ALA A 126 28.61 0.74 6.25
CA ALA A 126 29.79 0.43 7.05
C ALA A 126 29.89 -1.07 7.37
N GLU A 127 28.78 -1.70 7.75
CA GLU A 127 28.74 -3.13 8.07
C GLU A 127 29.02 -4.00 6.83
N ILE A 128 28.45 -3.63 5.68
CA ILE A 128 28.72 -4.30 4.40
C ILE A 128 30.21 -4.22 4.05
N THR A 129 30.83 -3.05 4.26
CA THR A 129 32.27 -2.86 3.99
C THR A 129 33.12 -3.76 4.90
N ARG A 130 32.77 -3.82 6.19
CA ARG A 130 33.43 -4.70 7.16
C ARG A 130 33.31 -6.17 6.77
N LEU A 131 32.10 -6.63 6.48
CA LEU A 131 31.83 -8.02 6.11
C LEU A 131 32.51 -8.42 4.81
N LYS A 132 32.60 -7.51 3.83
CA LYS A 132 33.36 -7.75 2.59
C LYS A 132 34.84 -7.97 2.87
N ALA A 133 35.44 -7.15 3.73
CA ALA A 133 36.84 -7.31 4.13
C ALA A 133 37.07 -8.63 4.88
N GLU A 134 36.14 -9.01 5.76
CA GLU A 134 36.18 -10.30 6.48
C GLU A 134 36.09 -11.50 5.52
N ILE A 135 35.19 -11.45 4.54
CA ILE A 135 35.09 -12.49 3.50
C ILE A 135 36.37 -12.59 2.66
N GLU A 136 36.97 -11.45 2.31
CA GLU A 136 38.23 -11.42 1.56
C GLU A 136 39.39 -12.02 2.37
N GLN A 137 39.48 -11.68 3.67
CA GLN A 137 40.46 -12.30 4.57
C GLN A 137 40.26 -13.81 4.67
N LEU A 138 39.02 -14.27 4.88
CA LEU A 138 38.72 -15.70 4.95
C LEU A 138 39.11 -16.42 3.66
N ARG A 139 38.79 -15.84 2.49
CA ARG A 139 39.20 -16.39 1.19
C ARG A 139 40.71 -16.51 1.08
N ASN A 140 41.45 -15.48 1.48
CA ASN A 140 42.91 -15.47 1.44
C ASN A 140 43.54 -16.45 2.44
N CYS A 141 42.91 -16.68 3.59
CA CYS A 141 43.34 -17.68 4.58
C CYS A 141 43.04 -19.12 4.12
N THR A 142 41.95 -19.36 3.39
CA THR A 142 41.58 -20.70 2.88
C THR A 142 42.32 -21.10 1.60
N ALA A 143 43.04 -20.18 0.96
CA ALA A 143 43.80 -20.42 -0.27
C ALA A 143 45.29 -20.75 -0.05
N GLN A 144 45.75 -20.76 1.20
CA GLN A 144 47.06 -21.30 1.63
C GLN A 144 46.89 -22.73 2.16
#